data_AF-A0A349LTU0-F1
#
_entry.id   AF-A0A349LTU0-F1
#
_cell.length_a   1.000
_cell.length_b   1.000
_cell.length_c   1.000
_cell.angle_alpha   90.00
_cell.angle_beta   90.00
_cell.angle_gamma   90.00
#
_symmetry.space_group_name_H-M   'P 1'
#
loop_
_entity.id
_entity.type
_entity.pdbx_description
1 polymer ?
#
loop_
_entity_poly.entity_id
_entity_poly.type
_entity_poly.pdbx_seq_one_letter_code
_entity_poly.pdbx_strand_id
1 'polypeptide(L)'
;MSMEEKYGAIWVDTEEDGAARIVFELHIPEIQKLHVIYQQANGCFLPYSFTLKSDHQWRLPFWSPENEKALIPTFELAKEYLKHYAA
;
A
#
# COMPACT_ATOMS: atom_id res chain seq x y z
N MET A 1 -12.01 -1.93 14.68
CA MET A 1 -11.50 -1.46 13.38
C MET A 1 -11.56 0.05 13.42
N SER A 2 -10.41 0.73 13.40
CA SER A 2 -10.36 2.18 13.24
C SER A 2 -10.36 2.46 11.75
N MET A 3 -11.21 3.37 11.29
CA MET A 3 -11.21 3.87 9.91
C MET A 3 -10.81 5.33 9.98
N GLU A 4 -9.79 5.72 9.23
CA GLU A 4 -9.29 7.09 9.16
C GLU A 4 -9.29 7.57 7.71
N GLU A 5 -9.56 8.84 7.46
CA GLU A 5 -9.39 9.42 6.12
C GLU A 5 -7.97 9.93 5.97
N LYS A 6 -7.25 9.44 4.96
CA LYS A 6 -5.85 9.81 4.70
C LYS A 6 -5.58 9.82 3.20
N TYR A 7 -4.78 10.77 2.73
CA TYR A 7 -4.37 10.87 1.31
C TYR A 7 -5.51 10.76 0.29
N GLY A 8 -6.71 11.23 0.65
CA GLY A 8 -7.89 11.18 -0.21
C GLY A 8 -8.56 9.80 -0.34
N ALA A 9 -8.30 8.85 0.54
CA ALA A 9 -9.17 7.67 0.67
C ALA A 9 -9.34 7.20 2.13
N ILE A 10 -10.10 6.12 2.30
CA ILE A 10 -10.43 5.53 3.60
C ILE A 10 -9.38 4.47 3.94
N TRP A 11 -8.66 4.70 5.03
CA TRP A 11 -7.61 3.83 5.53
C TRP A 11 -8.18 2.82 6.51
N VAL A 12 -7.76 1.57 6.33
CA VAL A 12 -8.05 0.47 7.25
C VAL A 12 -6.71 -0.16 7.59
N ASP A 13 -6.40 -0.30 8.88
CA ASP A 13 -5.10 -0.80 9.36
C ASP A 13 -4.84 -2.27 9.02
N THR A 14 -5.83 -2.95 8.46
CA THR A 14 -5.81 -4.37 8.11
C THR A 14 -6.03 -4.56 6.61
N GLU A 15 -5.29 -5.52 6.03
CA GLU A 15 -5.57 -5.99 4.66
C GLU A 15 -7.00 -6.56 4.56
N GLU A 16 -7.53 -6.67 3.34
CA GLU A 16 -8.89 -7.09 3.00
C GLU A 16 -9.34 -8.40 3.71
N ASP A 17 -8.42 -9.35 3.92
CA ASP A 17 -8.69 -10.62 4.63
C ASP A 17 -8.54 -10.52 6.16
N GLY A 18 -8.21 -9.35 6.70
CA GLY A 18 -7.92 -9.11 8.12
C GLY A 18 -6.63 -9.78 8.63
N ALA A 19 -5.89 -10.44 7.75
CA ALA A 19 -4.76 -11.33 8.09
C ALA A 19 -3.40 -10.60 8.21
N ALA A 20 -3.31 -9.36 7.75
CA ALA A 20 -2.10 -8.56 7.77
C ALA A 20 -2.36 -7.14 8.24
N ARG A 21 -1.40 -6.52 8.94
CA ARG A 21 -1.50 -5.16 9.49
C ARG A 21 -0.47 -4.24 8.88
N ILE A 22 -0.80 -2.97 8.68
CA ILE A 22 0.16 -1.98 8.17
C ILE A 22 1.27 -1.76 9.21
N VAL A 23 2.52 -1.92 8.78
CA VAL A 23 3.73 -1.67 9.60
C VAL A 23 4.64 -0.59 9.01
N PHE A 24 4.38 -0.18 7.77
CA PHE A 24 5.08 0.92 7.12
C PHE A 24 4.19 1.58 6.09
N GLU A 25 4.36 2.89 5.99
CA GLU A 25 3.65 3.72 5.04
C GLU A 25 4.56 4.88 4.60
N LEU A 26 4.54 5.18 3.31
CA LEU A 26 5.23 6.31 2.71
C LEU A 26 4.36 6.88 1.59
N HIS A 27 3.88 8.10 1.77
CA HIS A 27 3.20 8.86 0.72
C HIS A 27 4.19 9.81 0.05
N ILE A 28 4.27 9.74 -1.28
CA ILE A 28 5.14 10.58 -2.11
C ILE A 28 4.22 11.44 -3.00
N PRO A 29 3.80 12.62 -2.51
CA PRO A 29 2.79 13.43 -3.19
C PRO A 29 3.24 13.95 -4.56
N GLU A 30 4.54 14.18 -4.75
CA GLU A 30 5.11 14.76 -5.98
C GLU A 30 4.87 13.88 -7.21
N ILE A 31 4.82 12.56 -7.01
CA ILE A 31 4.59 11.57 -8.07
C ILE A 31 3.29 10.78 -7.83
N GLN A 32 2.42 11.26 -6.95
CA GLN A 32 1.14 10.63 -6.60
C GLN A 32 1.29 9.13 -6.33
N LYS A 33 2.25 8.79 -5.45
CA LYS A 33 2.60 7.43 -5.08
C LYS A 33 2.33 7.17 -3.61
N LEU A 34 1.90 5.96 -3.29
CA LEU A 34 1.74 5.50 -1.92
C LEU A 34 2.35 4.11 -1.79
N HIS A 35 3.28 3.96 -0.86
CA HIS A 35 3.93 2.71 -0.52
C HIS A 35 3.45 2.24 0.84
N VAL A 36 2.97 1.01 0.92
CA VAL A 36 2.47 0.40 2.16
C VAL A 36 3.13 -0.97 2.31
N ILE A 37 3.54 -1.33 3.53
CA ILE A 37 3.94 -2.70 3.84
C ILE A 37 3.03 -3.23 4.94
N TYR A 38 2.37 -4.35 4.64
CA TYR A 38 1.63 -5.10 5.65
C TYR A 38 2.50 -6.21 6.22
N GLN A 39 2.33 -6.53 7.49
CA GLN A 39 2.92 -7.69 8.14
C GLN A 39 1.82 -8.71 8.45
N GLN A 40 2.02 -9.94 8.00
CA GLN A 40 1.16 -11.08 8.31
C GLN A 40 1.52 -11.69 9.67
N ALA A 41 0.59 -12.45 10.26
CA ALA A 41 0.82 -13.15 11.53
C ALA A 41 1.99 -14.18 11.47
N ASN A 42 2.33 -14.68 10.28
CA ASN A 42 3.47 -15.57 10.05
C ASN A 42 4.83 -14.84 10.00
N GLY A 43 4.85 -13.52 10.20
CA GLY A 43 6.06 -12.70 10.17
C GLY A 43 6.51 -12.26 8.78
N CYS A 44 5.81 -12.68 7.71
CA CYS A 44 6.09 -12.24 6.34
C CYS A 44 5.49 -10.86 6.07
N PHE A 45 6.02 -10.20 5.05
CA PHE A 45 5.66 -8.85 4.64
C PHE A 45 5.06 -8.84 3.24
N LEU A 46 4.06 -7.98 3.05
CA LEU A 46 3.38 -7.74 1.79
C LEU A 46 3.59 -6.28 1.40
N PRO A 47 4.59 -5.97 0.56
CA PRO A 47 4.76 -4.63 0.02
C PRO A 47 3.75 -4.35 -1.11
N TYR A 48 3.11 -3.19 -1.02
CA TYR A 48 2.27 -2.65 -2.09
C TYR A 48 2.72 -1.24 -2.44
N SER A 49 2.81 -0.99 -3.74
CA SER A 49 2.93 0.32 -4.34
C SER A 49 1.61 0.66 -5.02
N PHE A 50 1.08 1.83 -4.70
CA PHE A 50 -0.16 2.35 -5.26
C PHE A 50 0.12 3.63 -6.05
N THR A 51 -0.58 3.77 -7.15
CA THR A 51 -0.65 5.01 -7.93
C THR A 51 -2.05 5.59 -7.86
N LEU A 52 -2.15 6.91 -7.81
CA LEU A 52 -3.43 7.58 -7.90
C LEU A 52 -3.92 7.51 -9.34
N LYS A 53 -5.05 6.83 -9.57
CA LYS A 53 -5.68 6.74 -10.88
C LYS A 53 -6.92 7.62 -10.94
N SER A 54 -7.14 8.19 -12.11
CA SER A 54 -8.38 8.86 -12.49
C SER A 54 -9.00 8.06 -13.62
N ASP A 55 -10.19 7.52 -13.40
CA ASP A 55 -10.96 6.76 -14.39
C ASP A 55 -12.24 7.53 -14.69
N HIS A 56 -12.63 7.64 -15.96
CA HIS A 56 -13.83 8.38 -16.36
C HIS A 56 -15.14 7.79 -15.79
N GLN A 57 -15.13 6.52 -15.38
CA GLN A 57 -16.26 5.87 -14.70
C GLN A 57 -16.38 6.30 -13.23
N TRP A 58 -15.32 6.82 -12.63
CA TRP A 58 -15.24 7.20 -11.22
C TRP A 58 -15.14 8.72 -11.08
N ARG A 59 -15.99 9.30 -10.23
CA ARG A 59 -15.98 10.76 -10.01
C ARG A 59 -14.77 11.25 -9.21
N LEU A 60 -14.19 10.37 -8.39
CA LEU A 60 -13.06 10.68 -7.53
C LEU A 60 -11.88 9.80 -7.92
N PRO A 61 -10.65 10.33 -7.84
CA PRO A 61 -9.47 9.51 -8.05
C PRO A 61 -9.37 8.45 -6.94
N PHE A 62 -8.76 7.31 -7.27
CA PHE A 62 -8.60 6.21 -6.34
C PHE A 62 -7.20 5.63 -6.42
N TRP A 63 -6.71 5.13 -5.29
CA TRP A 63 -5.44 4.44 -5.21
C TRP A 63 -5.59 3.03 -5.79
N SER A 64 -4.83 2.72 -6.83
CA SER A 64 -4.80 1.39 -7.45
C SER A 64 -3.43 0.77 -7.19
N PRO A 65 -3.36 -0.53 -6.82
CA PRO A 65 -2.09 -1.22 -6.74
C PRO A 65 -1.43 -1.24 -8.13
N GLU A 66 -0.14 -0.96 -8.16
CA GLU A 66 0.70 -1.00 -9.35
C GLU A 66 1.42 -2.35 -9.48
N ASN A 67 1.72 -2.99 -8.35
CA ASN A 67 2.34 -4.31 -8.30
C ASN A 67 1.33 -5.39 -7.90
N GLU A 68 1.63 -6.63 -8.32
CA GLU A 68 0.96 -7.82 -7.81
C GLU A 68 1.38 -8.13 -6.36
N LYS A 69 0.57 -8.94 -5.68
CA LYS A 69 0.82 -9.39 -4.31
C LYS A 69 2.11 -10.21 -4.26
N ALA A 70 3.12 -9.68 -3.56
CA ALA A 70 4.38 -10.34 -3.30
C ALA A 70 4.51 -10.67 -1.81
N LEU A 71 5.04 -11.85 -1.49
CA LEU A 71 5.32 -12.27 -0.11
C LEU A 71 6.82 -12.27 0.13
N ILE A 72 7.26 -11.43 1.07
CA ILE A 72 8.68 -11.19 1.33
C ILE A 72 9.00 -11.52 2.80
N PRO A 73 10.09 -12.25 3.08
CA PRO A 73 10.38 -12.74 4.43
C PRO A 73 10.91 -11.67 5.39
N THR A 74 11.49 -10.57 4.89
CA THR A 74 12.08 -9.52 5.74
C THR A 74 11.61 -8.13 5.34
N PHE A 75 11.59 -7.23 6.32
CA PHE A 75 11.12 -5.87 6.14
C PHE A 75 12.05 -5.04 5.25
N GLU A 76 13.35 -5.26 5.36
CA GLU A 76 14.38 -4.57 4.59
C GLU A 76 14.25 -4.91 3.10
N LEU A 77 14.04 -6.20 2.78
CA LEU A 77 13.78 -6.63 1.41
C LEU A 77 12.45 -6.08 0.89
N ALA A 78 11.43 -5.97 1.74
CA ALA A 78 10.15 -5.36 1.34
C ALA A 78 10.30 -3.87 0.99
N LYS A 79 11.12 -3.14 1.74
CA LYS A 79 11.48 -1.76 1.40
C LYS A 79 12.30 -1.68 0.11
N GLU A 80 13.28 -2.55 -0.05
CA GLU A 80 14.11 -2.60 -1.26
C GLU A 80 13.26 -2.89 -2.49
N TYR A 81 12.35 -3.86 -2.41
CA TYR A 81 11.37 -4.15 -3.44
C TYR A 81 10.59 -2.91 -3.88
N LEU A 82 10.08 -2.14 -2.91
CA LEU A 82 9.32 -0.91 -3.19
C LEU A 82 10.14 0.20 -3.84
N LYS A 83 11.48 0.20 -3.70
CA LYS A 83 12.32 1.19 -4.40
C LYS A 83 12.24 1.06 -5.92
N HIS A 84 11.98 -0.14 -6.44
CA HIS A 84 11.79 -0.34 -7.89
C HIS A 84 10.55 0.36 -8.43
N TYR A 85 9.60 0.71 -7.55
CA TYR A 85 8.36 1.39 -7.88
C TYR A 85 8.37 2.88 -7.48
N ALA A 86 9.49 3.39 -6.97
CA ALA A 86 9.63 4.79 -6.53
C ALA A 86 10.01 5.77 -7.66
N ALA A 87 10.00 5.31 -8.92
CA ALA A 87 10.35 6.08 -10.12
C ALA A 87 9.12 6.70 -10.79
#